data_AF-A0A927XDE1-F1
#
_entry.id   AF-A0A927XDE1-F1
#
_cell.length_a   1.000
_cell.length_b   1.000
_cell.length_c   1.000
_cell.angle_alpha   90.00
_cell.angle_beta   90.00
_cell.angle_gamma   90.00
#
_symmetry.space_group_name_H-M   'P 1'
#
loop_
_entity.id
_entity.type
_entity.pdbx_description
1 polymer ?
#
loop_
_entity_poly.entity_id
_entity_poly.type
_entity_poly.pdbx_seq_one_letter_code
_entity_poly.pdbx_strand_id
1 'polypeptide(L)'
;MNKKELLRKIQIEDYIWIINFFIIIFALLSNNYEKDYIISGNTNSKSKYKSINIGIFIVLFIIYSYFAFGRIKKVNNEKNTPFNKEILIDEANLVAALLILLGSFIYLVDEIIDNNGIDVELL
;
A
#
# COMPACT_ATOMS: atom_id res chain seq x y z
N MET A 1 2.17 -10.76 -24.95
CA MET A 1 0.95 -10.63 -24.12
C MET A 1 -0.25 -10.38 -25.04
N ASN A 2 -1.41 -11.00 -24.80
CA ASN A 2 -2.59 -10.80 -25.66
C ASN A 2 -3.24 -9.43 -25.35
N LYS A 3 -3.78 -8.72 -26.35
CA LYS A 3 -4.53 -7.45 -26.18
C LYS A 3 -5.60 -7.54 -25.08
N LYS A 4 -6.31 -8.67 -24.98
CA LYS A 4 -7.31 -8.89 -23.93
C LYS A 4 -6.71 -8.86 -22.51
N GLU A 5 -5.49 -9.36 -22.36
CA GLU A 5 -4.79 -9.39 -21.07
C GLU A 5 -4.25 -8.00 -20.69
N LEU A 6 -3.79 -7.22 -21.68
CA LEU A 6 -3.45 -5.81 -21.52
C LEU A 6 -4.66 -5.00 -21.02
N LEU A 7 -5.81 -5.13 -21.69
CA LEU A 7 -7.03 -4.43 -21.29
C LEU A 7 -7.48 -4.81 -19.87
N ARG A 8 -7.37 -6.09 -19.51
CA ARG A 8 -7.69 -6.54 -18.15
C ARG A 8 -6.77 -5.91 -17.10
N LYS A 9 -5.47 -5.76 -17.39
CA LYS A 9 -4.54 -5.10 -16.46
C LYS A 9 -4.89 -3.64 -16.24
N ILE A 10 -5.25 -2.92 -17.31
CA ILE A 10 -5.70 -1.53 -17.24
C ILE A 10 -6.98 -1.42 -16.39
N GLN A 11 -7.97 -2.29 -16.61
CA GLN A 11 -9.19 -2.29 -15.79
C GLN A 11 -8.91 -2.50 -14.30
N ILE A 12 -7.98 -3.40 -13.96
CA ILE A 12 -7.57 -3.62 -12.56
C ILE A 12 -6.90 -2.36 -12.00
N GLU A 13 -6.08 -1.68 -12.78
CA GLU A 13 -5.46 -0.42 -12.41
C GLU A 13 -6.52 0.68 -12.16
N ASP A 14 -7.55 0.78 -13.01
CA ASP A 14 -8.66 1.70 -12.81
C ASP A 14 -9.39 1.46 -11.47
N TYR A 15 -9.63 0.20 -11.11
CA TYR A 15 -10.20 -0.13 -9.80
C TYR A 15 -9.30 0.27 -8.64
N ILE A 16 -7.99 0.11 -8.78
CA ILE A 16 -7.01 0.52 -7.77
C ILE A 16 -7.00 2.03 -7.61
N TRP A 17 -7.12 2.79 -8.71
CA TRP A 17 -7.27 4.24 -8.65
C TRP A 17 -8.52 4.67 -7.88
N ILE A 18 -9.66 3.99 -8.09
CA ILE A 18 -10.88 4.23 -7.33
C ILE A 18 -10.67 3.95 -5.83
N ILE A 19 -10.00 2.85 -5.47
CA ILE A 19 -9.68 2.54 -4.07
C ILE A 19 -8.78 3.62 -3.46
N ASN A 20 -7.80 4.13 -4.20
CA ASN A 20 -6.92 5.21 -3.75
C ASN A 20 -7.70 6.51 -3.46
N PHE A 21 -8.75 6.83 -4.20
CA PHE A 21 -9.62 7.97 -3.86
C PHE A 21 -10.28 7.81 -2.49
N PHE A 22 -10.75 6.60 -2.15
CA PHE A 22 -11.30 6.34 -0.82
C PHE A 22 -10.23 6.41 0.25
N ILE A 23 -9.03 5.90 0.00
CA ILE A 23 -7.90 6.03 0.93
C ILE A 23 -7.62 7.49 1.26
N ILE A 24 -7.60 8.39 0.28
CA ILE A 24 -7.39 9.82 0.50
C ILE A 24 -8.48 10.40 1.42
N ILE A 25 -9.75 10.07 1.17
CA ILE A 25 -10.87 10.54 2.01
C ILE A 25 -10.71 10.04 3.45
N PHE A 26 -10.38 8.76 3.63
CA PHE A 26 -10.17 8.17 4.96
C PHE A 26 -8.95 8.76 5.67
N ALA A 27 -7.86 9.04 4.95
CA ALA A 27 -6.68 9.68 5.52
C ALA A 27 -7.01 11.08 6.04
N LEU A 28 -7.75 11.89 5.27
CA LEU A 28 -8.21 13.20 5.72
C LEU A 28 -9.14 13.11 6.94
N LEU A 29 -10.02 12.11 6.98
CA LEU A 29 -10.87 11.85 8.13
C LEU A 29 -10.05 11.45 9.37
N SER A 30 -9.04 10.59 9.18
CA SER A 30 -8.11 10.16 10.23
C SER A 30 -7.38 11.35 10.84
N ASN A 31 -6.83 12.24 10.00
CA ASN A 31 -6.11 13.43 10.43
C ASN A 31 -7.01 14.39 11.25
N ASN A 32 -8.31 14.44 10.99
CA ASN A 32 -9.23 15.23 11.81
C ASN A 32 -9.39 14.62 13.21
N TYR A 33 -9.57 13.30 13.32
CA TYR A 33 -9.63 12.63 14.61
C TYR A 33 -8.30 12.70 15.37
N GLU A 34 -7.17 12.65 14.68
CA GLU A 34 -5.86 12.83 15.28
C GLU A 34 -5.70 14.24 15.88
N LYS A 35 -6.04 15.29 15.12
CA LYS A 35 -6.06 16.68 15.63
C LYS A 35 -6.95 16.83 16.86
N ASP A 36 -8.14 16.24 16.84
CA ASP A 36 -9.05 16.25 17.98
C ASP A 36 -8.40 15.59 19.20
N TYR A 37 -7.72 14.45 19.02
CA TYR A 37 -6.99 13.77 20.09
C TYR A 37 -5.86 14.63 20.65
N ILE A 38 -5.05 15.26 19.80
CA ILE A 38 -3.93 16.12 20.19
C ILE A 38 -4.44 17.31 21.03
N ILE A 39 -5.53 17.95 20.61
CA ILE A 39 -6.05 19.15 21.28
C ILE A 39 -6.78 18.79 22.59
N SER A 40 -7.60 17.74 22.57
CA SER A 40 -8.53 17.44 23.67
C SER A 40 -8.10 16.30 24.59
N GLY A 41 -7.08 15.53 24.23
CA GLY A 41 -6.69 14.29 24.91
C GLY A 41 -7.73 13.17 24.79
N ASN A 42 -8.73 13.31 23.90
CA ASN A 42 -9.84 12.36 23.79
C ASN A 42 -9.39 11.00 23.23
N THR A 43 -9.34 10.00 24.10
CA THR A 43 -8.90 8.63 23.76
C THR A 43 -9.83 7.93 22.76
N ASN A 44 -11.11 8.35 22.65
CA ASN A 44 -12.00 7.85 21.62
C ASN A 44 -11.56 8.34 20.22
N SER A 45 -11.16 9.60 20.10
CA SER A 45 -10.60 10.12 18.85
C SER A 45 -9.30 9.40 18.49
N LYS A 46 -8.46 9.06 19.51
CA LYS A 46 -7.28 8.21 19.32
C LYS A 46 -7.60 6.87 18.68
N SER A 47 -8.54 6.15 19.27
CA SER A 47 -8.96 4.83 18.78
C SER A 47 -9.51 4.89 17.35
N LYS A 48 -10.24 5.95 17.01
CA LYS A 48 -10.79 6.14 15.66
C LYS A 48 -9.73 6.39 14.61
N TYR A 49 -8.80 7.33 14.82
CA TYR A 49 -7.77 7.60 13.80
C TYR A 49 -6.86 6.38 13.61
N LYS A 50 -6.44 5.71 14.70
CA LYS A 50 -5.67 4.45 14.64
C LYS A 50 -6.40 3.38 13.83
N SER A 51 -7.68 3.17 14.11
CA SER A 51 -8.48 2.16 13.38
C SER A 51 -8.58 2.47 11.88
N ILE A 52 -8.71 3.76 11.53
CA ILE A 52 -8.74 4.20 10.12
C ILE A 52 -7.38 3.98 9.46
N ASN A 53 -6.27 4.40 10.09
CA ASN A 53 -4.91 4.22 9.56
C ASN A 53 -4.57 2.73 9.37
N ILE A 54 -4.85 1.88 10.36
CA ILE A 54 -4.67 0.43 10.23
C ILE A 54 -5.47 -0.10 9.04
N GLY A 55 -6.72 0.34 8.89
CA GLY A 55 -7.56 -0.03 7.73
C GLY A 55 -6.93 0.38 6.39
N ILE A 56 -6.42 1.61 6.30
CA ILE A 56 -5.70 2.11 5.12
C ILE A 56 -4.48 1.25 4.82
N PHE A 57 -3.62 1.01 5.81
CA PHE A 57 -2.40 0.23 5.64
C PHE A 57 -2.66 -1.23 5.25
N ILE A 58 -3.73 -1.85 5.77
CA ILE A 58 -4.15 -3.20 5.35
C ILE A 58 -4.53 -3.20 3.86
N VAL A 59 -5.32 -2.22 3.41
CA VAL A 59 -5.73 -2.12 2.01
C VAL A 59 -4.51 -1.90 1.11
N LEU A 60 -3.61 -1.00 1.49
CA LEU A 60 -2.35 -0.76 0.76
C LEU A 60 -1.49 -2.03 0.70
N PHE A 61 -1.33 -2.73 1.82
CA PHE A 61 -0.57 -3.98 1.89
C PHE A 61 -1.15 -5.05 0.94
N ILE A 62 -2.47 -5.17 0.85
CA ILE A 62 -3.14 -6.09 -0.09
C ILE A 62 -2.87 -5.70 -1.55
N ILE A 63 -3.00 -4.41 -1.90
CA ILE A 63 -2.73 -3.91 -3.27
C ILE A 63 -1.28 -4.19 -3.66
N TYR A 64 -0.33 -3.86 -2.78
CA TYR A 64 1.09 -4.08 -3.06
C TYR A 64 1.47 -5.57 -3.06
N SER A 65 0.80 -6.40 -2.27
CA SER A 65 0.94 -7.85 -2.33
C SER A 65 0.50 -8.40 -3.70
N TYR A 66 -0.63 -7.92 -4.22
CA TYR A 66 -1.10 -8.28 -5.55
C TYR A 66 -0.09 -7.89 -6.64
N PHE A 67 0.47 -6.69 -6.55
CA PHE A 67 1.50 -6.19 -7.47
C PHE A 67 2.81 -6.95 -7.40
N ALA A 68 3.27 -7.30 -6.18
CA ALA A 68 4.47 -8.11 -5.98
C ALA A 68 4.26 -9.52 -6.56
N PHE A 69 3.14 -10.17 -6.26
CA PHE A 69 2.83 -11.51 -6.78
C PHE A 69 2.80 -11.57 -8.31
N GLY A 70 2.18 -10.58 -8.96
CA GLY A 70 2.17 -10.48 -10.41
C GLY A 70 3.57 -10.38 -11.02
N ARG A 71 4.48 -9.64 -10.37
CA ARG A 71 5.88 -9.48 -10.79
C ARG A 71 6.72 -10.72 -10.52
N ILE A 72 6.56 -11.37 -9.36
CA ILE A 72 7.21 -12.65 -9.04
C ILE A 72 6.87 -13.69 -10.11
N LYS A 73 5.60 -13.79 -10.49
CA LYS A 73 5.16 -14.71 -11.55
C LYS A 73 5.81 -14.37 -12.90
N LYS A 74 5.91 -13.07 -13.24
CA LYS A 74 6.54 -12.61 -14.48
C LYS A 74 8.02 -13.01 -14.53
N VAL A 75 8.79 -12.61 -13.51
CA VAL A 75 10.23 -12.93 -13.42
C VAL A 75 10.48 -14.44 -13.40
N ASN A 76 9.66 -15.22 -12.70
CA ASN A 76 9.78 -16.69 -12.70
C ASN A 76 9.55 -17.32 -14.08
N ASN A 77 8.65 -16.77 -14.89
CA ASN A 77 8.43 -17.24 -16.26
C ASN A 77 9.60 -16.88 -17.20
N GLU A 78 10.41 -15.87 -16.85
CA GLU A 78 11.53 -15.36 -17.64
C GLU A 78 12.89 -15.98 -17.26
N LYS A 79 12.95 -16.87 -16.25
CA LYS A 79 14.19 -17.48 -15.75
C LYS A 79 15.05 -18.20 -16.80
N ASN A 80 14.42 -18.76 -17.82
CA ASN A 80 15.10 -19.51 -18.87
C ASN A 80 15.25 -18.72 -20.18
N THR A 81 14.84 -17.45 -20.21
CA THR A 81 15.01 -16.57 -21.36
C THR A 81 16.40 -15.95 -21.36
N PRO A 82 17.06 -15.78 -22.53
CA PRO A 82 18.33 -15.08 -22.61
C PRO A 82 18.24 -13.69 -22.01
N PHE A 83 19.24 -13.31 -21.22
CA PHE A 83 19.30 -12.00 -20.57
C PHE A 83 19.17 -10.86 -21.59
N ASN A 84 18.28 -9.92 -21.29
CA ASN A 84 18.08 -8.72 -22.09
C ASN A 84 17.66 -7.54 -21.19
N LYS A 85 17.54 -6.36 -21.79
CA LYS A 85 17.16 -5.12 -21.09
C LYS A 85 15.76 -5.21 -20.45
N GLU A 86 14.83 -5.93 -21.05
CA GLU A 86 13.46 -6.05 -20.55
C GLU A 86 13.41 -6.86 -19.25
N ILE A 87 14.15 -7.98 -19.18
CA ILE A 87 14.29 -8.81 -17.97
C ILE A 87 14.87 -7.99 -16.82
N LEU A 88 15.91 -7.18 -17.08
CA LEU A 88 16.49 -6.32 -16.04
C LEU A 88 15.49 -5.27 -15.53
N ILE A 89 14.65 -4.71 -16.39
CA ILE A 89 13.56 -3.80 -16.00
C ILE A 89 12.54 -4.53 -15.12
N ASP A 90 12.19 -5.76 -15.46
CA ASP A 90 11.22 -6.56 -14.72
C ASP A 90 11.72 -7.01 -13.35
N GLU A 91 13.00 -7.36 -13.23
CA GLU A 91 13.66 -7.63 -11.96
C GLU A 91 13.74 -6.37 -11.09
N ALA A 92 14.11 -5.22 -11.65
CA ALA A 92 14.13 -3.94 -10.94
C ALA A 92 12.73 -3.56 -10.43
N ASN A 93 11.70 -3.75 -11.26
CA ASN A 93 10.31 -3.54 -10.88
C ASN A 93 9.85 -4.49 -9.78
N LEU A 94 10.32 -5.74 -9.76
CA LEU A 94 10.07 -6.68 -8.68
C LEU A 94 10.70 -6.20 -7.37
N VAL A 95 11.97 -5.80 -7.40
CA VAL A 95 12.66 -5.25 -6.21
C VAL A 95 11.91 -4.03 -5.67
N ALA A 96 11.51 -3.09 -6.54
CA ALA A 96 10.73 -1.92 -6.13
C ALA A 96 9.41 -2.32 -5.45
N ALA A 97 8.67 -3.29 -6.02
CA ALA A 97 7.43 -3.77 -5.43
C ALA A 97 7.64 -4.44 -4.06
N LEU A 98 8.72 -5.21 -3.89
CA LEU A 98 9.06 -5.84 -2.61
C LEU A 98 9.45 -4.81 -1.55
N LEU A 99 10.18 -3.76 -1.92
CA LEU A 99 10.55 -2.67 -1.01
C LEU A 99 9.32 -1.89 -0.54
N ILE A 100 8.41 -1.56 -1.45
CA ILE A 100 7.13 -0.90 -1.10
C ILE A 100 6.31 -1.80 -0.17
N LEU A 101 6.21 -3.10 -0.48
CA LEU A 101 5.49 -4.05 0.35
C LEU A 101 6.09 -4.13 1.76
N LEU A 102 7.42 -4.22 1.86
CA LEU A 102 8.13 -4.24 3.14
C LEU A 102 7.89 -2.96 3.94
N GLY A 103 8.00 -1.78 3.31
CA GLY A 103 7.71 -0.50 3.95
C GLY A 103 6.27 -0.44 4.47
N SER A 104 5.29 -0.80 3.64
CA SER A 104 3.88 -0.82 4.04
C SER A 104 3.59 -1.79 5.19
N PHE A 105 4.30 -2.93 5.25
CA PHE A 105 4.19 -3.87 6.36
C PHE A 105 4.78 -3.31 7.65
N ILE A 106 5.92 -2.62 7.58
CA ILE A 106 6.55 -1.97 8.74
C ILE A 106 5.60 -0.91 9.32
N TYR A 107 5.05 -0.03 8.48
CA TYR A 107 4.07 0.97 8.91
C TYR A 107 2.81 0.36 9.53
N LEU A 108 2.30 -0.74 8.94
CA LEU A 108 1.15 -1.45 9.51
C LEU A 108 1.46 -2.00 10.91
N VAL A 109 2.63 -2.60 11.09
CA VAL A 109 3.06 -3.15 12.38
C VAL A 109 3.27 -2.03 13.40
N ASP A 110 3.88 -0.93 12.99
CA ASP A 110 4.06 0.24 13.84
C ASP A 110 2.72 0.78 14.35
N GLU A 111 1.76 1.02 13.45
CA GLU A 111 0.44 1.55 13.81
C GLU A 111 -0.32 0.62 14.78
N ILE A 112 -0.13 -0.71 14.67
CA ILE A 112 -0.72 -1.71 15.56
C ILE A 112 -0.05 -1.72 16.95
N ILE A 113 1.28 -1.58 17.01
CA ILE A 113 2.05 -1.69 18.25
C ILE A 113 2.07 -0.37 19.02
N ASP A 114 2.10 0.75 18.31
CA ASP A 114 2.22 2.06 18.91
C ASP A 114 0.99 2.38 19.76
N ASN A 115 1.23 2.38 21.08
CA ASN A 115 0.28 2.72 22.12
C ASN A 115 0.58 4.09 22.75
N ASN A 116 1.73 4.71 22.46
CA ASN A 116 2.25 5.89 23.13
C ASN A 116 2.20 7.09 22.18
N GLY A 117 1.17 7.92 22.37
CA GLY A 117 0.86 8.99 21.44
C GLY A 117 1.75 10.23 21.57
N ILE A 118 1.70 11.00 20.49
CA ILE A 118 1.75 12.47 20.32
C ILE A 118 2.73 12.88 19.20
N ASP A 119 3.61 11.99 18.75
CA ASP A 119 4.42 12.25 17.56
C ASP A 119 3.52 12.13 16.31
N VAL A 120 3.31 13.27 15.65
CA VAL A 120 2.56 13.34 14.39
C VAL A 120 3.43 12.70 13.31
N GLU A 121 3.04 11.52 12.86
CA GLU A 121 3.67 10.89 11.71
C GLU A 121 3.06 11.42 10.41
N LEU A 122 3.92 11.89 9.52
CA LEU A 122 3.51 12.28 8.18
C LEU A 122 3.34 11.01 7.33
N LEU A 123 2.07 10.70 7.03
CA LEU A 123 1.63 9.68 6.06
C LEU A 123 1.91 10.10 4.60
#